data_AF-A0A1C6TZ27-F1
#
_entry.id   AF-A0A1C6TZ27-F1
#
_cell.length_a   1.000
_cell.length_b   1.000
_cell.length_c   1.000
_cell.angle_alpha   90.00
_cell.angle_beta   90.00
_cell.angle_gamma   90.00
#
_symmetry.space_group_name_H-M   'P 1'
#
loop_
_entity.id
_entity.type
_entity.pdbx_description
1 polymer ?
#
loop_
_entity_poly.entity_id
_entity_poly.type
_entity_poly.pdbx_seq_one_letter_code
_entity_poly.pdbx_strand_id
1 'polypeptide(L)' 'MTGREPVLIRCSWLVLTYHRHRRCGSCRDGRCPRVELARRRIRAWRRYGS' A
#
# COMPACT_ATOMS: atom_id res chain seq x y z
N MET A 1 0.65 1.74 18.06
CA MET A 1 1.22 0.92 16.96
C MET A 1 1.81 -0.32 17.60
N THR A 2 1.00 -1.36 17.75
CA THR A 2 1.34 -2.62 18.41
C THR A 2 2.01 -3.58 17.41
N GLY A 3 3.12 -4.20 17.81
CA GLY A 3 3.68 -5.44 17.25
C GLY A 3 4.03 -5.50 15.76
N ARG A 4 5.31 -5.24 15.42
CA ARG A 4 6.04 -5.75 14.23
C ARG A 4 5.21 -5.87 12.93
N GLU A 5 4.72 -4.75 12.40
CA GLU A 5 4.10 -4.74 11.07
C GLU A 5 5.07 -5.36 10.05
N PRO A 6 4.65 -6.38 9.27
CA PRO A 6 5.52 -7.03 8.30
C PRO A 6 6.09 -6.01 7.32
N VAL A 7 7.36 -6.19 6.92
CA VAL A 7 8.06 -5.26 6.01
C VAL A 7 7.25 -4.99 4.73
N LEU A 8 6.56 -6.00 4.21
CA LEU A 8 5.69 -5.87 3.03
C LEU A 8 4.50 -4.92 3.24
N ILE A 9 3.94 -4.86 4.45
CA ILE A 9 2.85 -3.94 4.79
C ILE A 9 3.41 -2.52 4.95
N ARG A 10 4.56 -2.36 5.60
CA ARG A 10 5.26 -1.08 5.69
C ARG A 10 5.61 -0.51 4.31
N CYS A 11 6.12 -1.34 3.41
CA CYS A 11 6.35 -0.97 2.01
C CYS A 11 5.06 -0.61 1.28
N SER A 12 3.95 -1.29 1.58
CA SER A 12 2.64 -0.97 1.01
C SER A 12 2.18 0.43 1.44
N TRP A 13 2.38 0.82 2.70
CA TRP A 13 2.12 2.19 3.16
C TRP A 13 2.98 3.22 2.44
N LEU A 14 4.28 2.96 2.26
CA LEU A 14 5.18 3.85 1.53
C LEU A 14 4.73 4.06 0.08
N VAL A 15 4.23 3.01 -0.59
CA VAL A 15 3.65 3.13 -1.94
C VAL A 15 2.46 4.09 -1.94
N LEU A 16 1.58 4.03 -0.95
CA LEU A 16 0.44 4.95 -0.84
C LEU A 16 0.89 6.38 -0.57
N THR A 17 1.84 6.58 0.36
CA THR A 17 2.39 7.91 0.68
C THR A 17 3.08 8.53 -0.53
N TYR A 18 3.89 7.76 -1.26
CA TYR A 18 4.52 8.22 -2.49
C TYR A 18 3.47 8.68 -3.51
N HIS A 19 2.40 7.90 -3.70
CA HIS A 19 1.34 8.19 -4.66
C HIS A 19 0.39 9.32 -4.25
N ARG A 20 0.48 9.83 -3.02
CA ARG A 20 -0.21 11.05 -2.59
C ARG A 20 0.39 12.31 -3.25
N HIS A 21 1.69 12.28 -3.54
CA HIS A 21 2.42 13.46 -4.03
C HIS A 21 3.05 13.25 -5.42
N ARG A 22 3.26 12.00 -5.85
CA ARG A 22 3.94 11.68 -7.10
C ARG A 22 3.21 10.59 -7.89
N ARG A 23 3.15 10.74 -9.20
CA ARG A 23 2.75 9.65 -10.11
C ARG A 23 3.99 8.81 -10.44
N CYS A 24 3.85 7.50 -10.51
CA CYS A 24 4.89 6.63 -11.05
C CYS A 24 4.62 6.31 -12.53
N GLY A 25 5.61 5.77 -13.25
CA GLY A 25 5.46 5.40 -14.67
C GLY A 25 4.41 4.32 -14.96
N SER A 26 3.89 3.64 -13.93
CA SER A 26 2.79 2.66 -14.05
C SER A 26 1.41 3.27 -13.80
N CYS A 27 1.32 4.56 -13.47
CA CYS A 27 0.04 5.23 -13.31
C CYS A 27 -0.61 5.45 -14.68
N ARG A 28 -1.84 4.97 -14.87
CA ARG A 28 -2.67 5.23 -16.05
C ARG A 28 -4.08 5.62 -15.61
N ASP A 29 -4.62 6.68 -16.19
CA ASP A 29 -6.02 7.10 -15.98
C ASP A 29 -6.41 7.26 -14.50
N GLY A 30 -5.52 7.86 -13.69
CA GLY A 30 -5.75 8.06 -12.26
C GLY A 30 -5.67 6.79 -11.41
N ARG A 31 -5.35 5.64 -12.00
CA ARG A 31 -5.15 4.36 -11.32
C ARG A 31 -3.70 3.94 -11.34
N CYS A 32 -3.28 3.21 -10.31
CA CYS A 32 -1.94 2.62 -10.24
C CYS A 32 -2.05 1.20 -9.70
N PRO A 33 -1.56 0.17 -10.45
CA PRO A 33 -1.66 -1.22 -10.01
C PRO A 33 -0.87 -1.45 -8.71
N ARG A 34 0.21 -0.71 -8.47
CA ARG A 34 0.98 -0.78 -7.21
C ARG A 34 0.17 -0.26 -6.03
N VAL A 35 -0.61 0.81 -6.23
CA VAL A 35 -1.51 1.37 -5.20
C VAL A 35 -2.64 0.40 -4.89
N GLU A 36 -3.25 -0.22 -5.91
CA GLU A 36 -4.30 -1.21 -5.70
C GLU A 36 -3.80 -2.44 -4.94
N LEU A 37 -2.63 -2.96 -5.33
CA LEU A 37 -1.98 -4.08 -4.65
C LEU A 37 -1.64 -3.73 -3.19
N ALA A 38 -1.06 -2.56 -2.94
CA ALA A 38 -0.76 -2.07 -1.60
C ALA A 38 -2.02 -1.98 -0.73
N ARG A 39 -3.12 -1.42 -1.26
CA ARG A 39 -4.41 -1.37 -0.55
C ARG A 39 -4.94 -2.76 -0.23
N ARG A 40 -4.86 -3.71 -1.17
CA ARG A 40 -5.30 -5.10 -0.93
C ARG A 40 -4.49 -5.77 0.19
N ARG A 41 -3.16 -5.62 0.19
CA ARG A 41 -2.28 -6.17 1.23
C ARG A 41 -2.59 -5.61 2.61
N ILE A 42 -2.74 -4.29 2.72
CA ILE A 42 -3.08 -3.63 3.98
C ILE A 42 -4.45 -4.11 4.49
N ARG A 43 -5.46 -4.18 3.61
CA ARG A 43 -6.79 -4.69 3.97
C ARG A 43 -6.73 -6.14 4.45
N ALA A 44 -5.99 -6.99 3.77
CA ALA A 44 -5.83 -8.40 4.16
C ALA A 44 -5.14 -8.50 5.52
N TRP A 45 -4.03 -7.78 5.73
CA TRP A 45 -3.34 -7.72 7.01
C TRP A 45 -4.26 -7.29 8.15
N ARG A 46 -5.05 -6.24 7.95
CA ARG A 46 -6.03 -5.80 8.96
C ARG A 46 -7.10 -6.83 9.28
N ARG A 47 -7.48 -7.69 8.33
CA ARG A 47 -8.43 -8.79 8.58
C ARG A 47 -7.78 -9.94 9.35
N TYR A 48 -6.53 -10.26 9.07
CA TYR A 48 -5.82 -11.35 9.73
C TYR A 48 -5.26 -10.96 11.11
N GLY A 49 -4.98 -9.67 11.33
CA GLY A 49 -4.46 -9.14 12.59
C GLY A 49 -5.55 -8.65 13.56
N SER A 50 -6.82 -9.02 13.34
CA SER A 50 -7.96 -8.73 14.23
C SER A 50 -8.38 -9.97 15.01
#